data_AF-A0A7Z9LDJ9-F1
#
_entry.id   AF-A0A7Z9LDJ9-F1
#
_cell.length_a   1.000
_cell.length_b   1.000
_cell.length_c   1.000
_cell.angle_alpha   90.00
_cell.angle_beta   90.00
_cell.angle_gamma   90.00
#
_symmetry.space_group_name_H-M   'P 1'
#
loop_
_entity.id
_entity.type
_entity.pdbx_description
1 polymer ?
#
loop_
_entity_poly.entity_id
_entity_poly.type
_entity_poly.pdbx_seq_one_letter_code
_entity_poly.pdbx_strand_id
1 'polypeptide(L)'
;MSHVFDVSKALRENVSEVALEELARRGHSKVKVLNGNAVQKLVDEAVARVLSDRLEQATNQERQQLHQEARSEFERLVKERKDREIDQQRQFMTRVRELEAENASLRDQLSGDEAQKATTNGLDPDQIGAMIRDAIEGARPSEKLNSPAVEQLEALKSSIENLADRVTRGVSGGNNQRNRVVEPPSEEALVAFFSQKDGEEIESNIKEVKVKKAKATGIEKNLAKLRALQNETE
;
A
#
# COMPACT_ATOMS: atom_id res chain seq x y z
N MET A 1 23.31 22.10 21.22
CA MET A 1 21.88 21.86 21.54
C MET A 1 21.08 22.92 20.80
N SER A 2 20.50 22.59 19.64
CA SER A 2 19.62 23.53 18.93
C SER A 2 18.31 23.61 19.71
N HIS A 3 18.07 24.73 20.38
CA HIS A 3 16.75 25.00 20.93
C HIS A 3 15.84 25.33 19.74
N VAL A 4 15.07 24.32 19.29
CA VAL A 4 13.98 24.54 18.34
C VAL A 4 12.92 25.33 19.09
N PHE A 5 12.81 26.62 18.79
CA PHE A 5 11.78 27.48 19.36
C PHE A 5 10.45 27.17 18.67
N ASP A 6 9.54 26.53 19.39
CA ASP A 6 8.19 26.24 18.89
C ASP A 6 7.32 27.49 19.02
N VAL A 7 7.17 28.21 17.91
CA VAL A 7 6.35 29.41 17.79
C VAL A 7 4.89 29.14 18.18
N SER A 8 4.34 27.98 17.82
CA SER A 8 2.96 27.61 18.13
C SER A 8 2.75 27.34 19.61
N LYS A 9 3.76 26.78 20.29
CA LYS A 9 3.75 26.62 21.75
C LYS A 9 3.89 27.96 22.45
N ALA A 10 4.83 28.81 22.02
CA ALA A 10 5.04 30.13 22.58
C ALA A 10 3.81 31.05 22.42
N LEU A 11 3.12 30.98 21.28
CA LEU A 11 1.86 31.71 21.07
C LEU A 11 0.77 31.24 22.03
N ARG A 12 0.64 29.92 22.26
CA ARG A 12 -0.36 29.39 23.20
C ARG A 12 -0.08 29.78 24.66
N GLU A 13 1.19 29.80 25.07
CA GLU A 13 1.58 30.16 26.43
C GLU A 13 1.47 31.67 26.72
N ASN A 14 1.62 32.52 25.69
CA ASN A 14 1.67 33.98 25.85
C ASN A 14 0.41 34.72 25.37
N VAL A 15 -0.59 34.02 24.83
CA VAL A 15 -1.87 34.64 24.43
C VAL A 15 -2.87 34.52 25.58
N SER A 16 -3.36 35.66 26.07
CA SER A 16 -4.45 35.73 27.04
C SER A 16 -5.80 35.61 26.31
N GLU A 17 -6.59 34.61 26.68
CA GLU A 17 -7.98 34.51 26.25
C GLU A 17 -8.82 35.55 27.01
N VAL A 18 -9.42 36.48 26.27
CA VAL A 18 -10.25 37.55 26.84
C VAL A 18 -11.67 37.43 26.27
N ALA A 19 -12.67 37.45 27.16
CA ALA A 19 -14.07 37.40 26.74
C ALA A 19 -14.46 38.67 25.98
N LEU A 20 -15.36 38.53 24.99
CA LEU A 20 -15.83 39.66 24.16
C LEU A 20 -16.48 40.78 24.99
N GLU A 21 -17.15 40.42 26.09
CA GLU A 21 -17.75 41.37 27.03
C GLU A 21 -16.71 42.23 27.74
N GLU A 22 -15.54 41.66 28.03
CA GLU A 22 -14.44 42.35 28.68
C GLU A 22 -13.71 43.27 27.69
N LEU A 23 -13.58 42.84 26.42
CA LEU A 23 -13.11 43.70 25.32
C LEU A 23 -14.05 44.89 25.08
N ALA A 24 -15.37 44.66 25.13
CA ALA A 24 -16.37 45.71 25.01
C ALA A 24 -16.31 46.71 26.19
N ARG A 25 -16.14 46.23 27.43
CA ARG A 25 -15.93 47.10 28.61
C ARG A 25 -14.64 47.92 28.50
N ARG A 26 -13.59 47.37 27.85
CA ARG A 26 -12.34 48.08 27.56
C ARG A 26 -12.44 49.03 26.36
N GLY A 27 -13.62 49.17 25.74
CA GLY A 27 -13.88 50.11 24.65
C GLY A 27 -13.55 49.58 23.25
N HIS A 28 -13.20 48.29 23.11
CA HIS A 28 -12.96 47.67 21.82
C HIS A 28 -14.28 47.15 21.22
N SER A 29 -14.88 47.93 20.32
CA SER A 29 -16.15 47.60 19.66
C SER A 29 -16.00 46.81 18.34
N LYS A 30 -14.78 46.75 17.80
CA LYS A 30 -14.43 45.95 16.61
C LYS A 30 -13.14 45.18 16.87
N VAL A 31 -13.16 43.87 16.63
CA VAL A 31 -12.01 42.99 16.81
C VAL A 31 -11.83 42.15 15.56
N LYS A 32 -10.59 42.06 15.05
CA LYS A 32 -10.26 41.20 13.90
C LYS A 32 -9.81 39.84 14.43
N VAL A 33 -10.63 38.82 14.21
CA VAL A 33 -10.26 37.44 14.55
C VAL A 33 -9.36 36.90 13.43
N LEU A 34 -8.17 36.47 13.80
CA LEU A 34 -7.24 35.80 12.90
C LEU A 34 -7.25 34.31 13.25
N ASN A 35 -7.31 33.45 12.24
CA ASN A 35 -7.10 32.02 12.46
C ASN A 35 -5.61 31.74 12.75
N GLY A 36 -5.32 30.61 13.39
CA GLY A 36 -3.94 30.24 13.75
C GLY A 36 -2.97 30.30 12.56
N ASN A 37 -3.44 29.87 11.38
CA ASN A 37 -2.64 29.91 10.14
C ASN A 37 -2.32 31.35 9.69
N ALA A 38 -3.23 32.31 9.83
CA ALA A 38 -2.97 33.70 9.50
C ALA A 38 -2.01 34.36 10.49
N VAL A 39 -2.11 34.01 11.78
CA VAL A 39 -1.14 34.47 12.79
C VAL A 39 0.24 33.90 12.47
N GLN A 40 0.35 32.61 12.16
CA GLN A 40 1.62 31.99 11.80
C GLN A 40 2.24 32.66 10.57
N LYS A 41 1.46 32.90 9.51
CA LYS A 41 1.94 33.62 8.32
C LYS A 41 2.44 35.03 8.62
N LEU A 42 1.74 35.78 9.49
CA LEU A 42 2.19 37.12 9.90
C LEU A 42 3.49 37.06 10.70
N VAL A 43 3.66 36.04 11.55
CA VAL A 43 4.92 35.81 12.28
C VAL A 43 6.04 35.46 11.31
N ASP A 44 5.81 34.53 10.39
CA ASP A 44 6.80 34.12 9.38
C ASP A 44 7.22 35.33 8.53
N GLU A 45 6.28 36.17 8.11
CA GLU A 45 6.54 37.39 7.36
C GLU A 45 7.32 38.43 8.20
N ALA A 46 6.96 38.62 9.47
CA ALA A 46 7.67 39.54 10.36
C ALA A 46 9.11 39.06 10.62
N VAL A 47 9.31 37.77 10.87
CA VAL A 47 10.63 37.16 11.03
C VAL A 47 11.45 37.30 9.76
N ALA A 48 10.85 37.02 8.59
CA ALA A 48 11.53 37.18 7.30
C ALA A 48 12.02 38.62 7.09
N ARG A 49 11.19 39.63 7.38
CA ARG A 49 11.59 41.04 7.28
C ARG A 49 12.76 41.38 8.21
N VAL A 50 12.71 40.97 9.47
CA VAL A 50 13.80 41.20 10.43
C VAL A 50 15.09 40.50 10.00
N LEU A 51 14.98 39.29 9.46
CA LEU A 51 16.13 38.57 8.92
C LEU A 51 16.72 39.25 7.69
N SER A 52 15.87 39.75 6.78
CA SER A 52 16.29 40.53 5.61
C SER A 52 17.05 41.79 6.03
N ASP A 53 16.48 42.59 6.95
CA ASP A 53 17.13 43.81 7.45
C ASP A 53 18.49 43.48 8.10
N ARG A 54 18.54 42.39 8.88
CA ARG A 54 19.78 41.93 9.52
C ARG A 54 20.81 41.42 8.50
N LEU A 55 20.38 40.75 7.44
CA LEU A 55 21.25 40.27 6.36
C LEU A 55 21.81 41.42 5.51
N GLU A 56 21.00 42.46 5.28
CA GLU A 56 21.43 43.68 4.61
C GLU A 56 22.50 44.43 5.42
N GLN A 57 22.33 44.48 6.74
CA GLN A 57 23.28 45.07 7.68
C GLN A 57 24.46 44.15 8.03
N ALA A 58 24.40 42.87 7.67
CA ALA A 58 25.42 41.90 8.02
C ALA A 58 26.74 42.18 7.30
N THR A 59 27.83 42.06 8.05
CA THR A 59 29.19 42.19 7.54
C THR A 59 29.56 41.02 6.62
N ASN A 60 30.56 41.21 5.75
CA ASN A 60 31.05 40.14 4.88
C ASN A 60 31.55 38.91 5.66
N GLN A 61 32.04 39.10 6.89
CA GLN A 61 32.49 38.02 7.76
C GLN A 61 31.30 37.19 8.29
N GLU A 62 30.22 37.82 8.73
CA GLU A 62 28.99 37.13 9.16
C GLU A 62 28.34 36.38 8.00
N ARG A 63 28.33 36.95 6.80
CA ARG A 63 27.83 36.27 5.60
C ARG A 63 28.65 35.03 5.27
N GLN A 64 29.98 35.09 5.39
CA GLN A 64 30.84 33.93 5.18
C GLN A 64 30.62 32.84 6.23
N GLN A 65 30.45 33.21 7.51
CA GLN A 65 30.12 32.26 8.57
C GLN A 65 28.78 31.57 8.32
N LEU A 66 27.74 32.35 7.96
CA LEU A 66 26.43 31.81 7.61
C LEU A 66 26.50 30.82 6.44
N HIS A 67 27.29 31.12 5.41
CA HIS A 67 27.50 30.20 4.29
C HIS A 67 28.22 28.92 4.69
N GLN A 68 29.21 29.00 5.60
CA GLN A 68 29.90 27.81 6.10
C GLN A 68 28.98 26.94 6.95
N GLU A 69 28.20 27.55 7.84
CA GLU A 69 27.22 26.84 8.66
C GLU A 69 26.14 26.19 7.79
N ALA A 70 25.61 26.91 6.80
CA ALA A 70 24.64 26.37 5.85
C ALA A 70 25.20 25.19 5.05
N ARG A 71 26.47 25.24 4.62
CA ARG A 71 27.12 24.10 3.95
C ARG A 71 27.28 22.90 4.88
N SER A 72 27.71 23.12 6.11
CA SER A 72 27.87 22.08 7.12
C SER A 72 26.53 21.38 7.42
N GLU A 73 25.47 22.15 7.63
CA GLU A 73 24.12 21.60 7.85
C GLU A 73 23.58 20.88 6.62
N PHE A 74 23.83 21.39 5.41
CA PHE A 74 23.46 20.72 4.19
C PHE A 74 24.18 19.37 4.04
N GLU A 75 25.49 19.33 4.25
CA GLU A 75 26.27 18.09 4.23
C GLU A 75 25.77 17.09 5.29
N ARG A 76 25.43 17.57 6.49
CA ARG A 76 24.84 16.76 7.55
C ARG A 76 23.51 16.15 7.12
N LEU A 77 22.60 16.94 6.54
CA LEU A 77 21.29 16.48 6.08
C LEU A 77 21.39 15.50 4.90
N VAL A 78 22.30 15.73 3.95
CA VAL A 78 22.55 14.81 2.84
C VAL A 78 23.06 13.47 3.36
N LYS A 79 23.99 13.48 4.31
CA LYS A 79 24.49 12.26 4.94
C LYS A 79 23.38 11.54 5.70
N GLU A 80 22.61 12.26 6.51
CA GLU A 80 21.49 11.70 7.26
C GLU A 80 20.44 11.06 6.33
N ARG A 81 20.11 11.71 5.22
CA ARG A 81 19.20 11.14 4.22
C ARG A 81 19.76 9.85 3.60
N LYS A 82 21.04 9.85 3.24
CA LYS A 82 21.72 8.69 2.67
C LYS A 82 21.77 7.53 3.67
N ASP A 83 22.09 7.80 4.93
CA ASP A 83 22.13 6.78 5.98
C ASP A 83 20.74 6.18 6.22
N ARG A 84 19.68 7.00 6.24
CA ARG A 84 18.29 6.51 6.31
C ARG A 84 17.92 5.61 5.13
N GLU A 85 18.32 5.98 3.91
CA GLU A 85 18.05 5.17 2.73
C GLU A 85 18.78 3.82 2.78
N ILE A 86 20.04 3.81 3.24
CA ILE A 86 20.82 2.59 3.45
C ILE A 86 20.15 1.70 4.50
N ASP A 87 19.70 2.29 5.62
CA ASP A 87 19.03 1.54 6.68
C ASP A 87 17.69 0.97 6.21
N GLN A 88 16.92 1.71 5.43
CA GLN A 88 15.70 1.20 4.80
C GLN A 88 16.00 0.03 3.86
N GLN A 89 17.01 0.15 2.98
CA GLN A 89 17.43 -0.94 2.12
C GLN A 89 17.84 -2.18 2.92
N ARG A 90 18.59 -2.01 4.02
CA ARG A 90 18.96 -3.12 4.92
C ARG A 90 17.75 -3.77 5.58
N GLN A 91 16.77 -2.98 6.01
CA GLN A 91 15.52 -3.50 6.58
C GLN A 91 14.74 -4.31 5.54
N PHE A 92 14.60 -3.81 4.32
CA PHE A 92 13.95 -4.55 3.23
C PHE A 92 14.69 -5.85 2.90
N MET A 93 16.01 -5.81 2.79
CA MET A 93 16.83 -7.01 2.54
C MET A 93 16.68 -8.05 3.64
N THR A 94 16.64 -7.61 4.91
CA THR A 94 16.42 -8.49 6.06
C THR A 94 15.01 -9.11 5.99
N ARG A 95 13.99 -8.29 5.68
CA ARG A 95 12.62 -8.77 5.59
C ARG A 95 12.41 -9.75 4.44
N VAL A 96 13.03 -9.51 3.29
CA VAL A 96 13.01 -10.45 2.16
C VAL A 96 13.62 -11.78 2.57
N ARG A 97 14.78 -11.76 3.24
CA ARG A 97 15.44 -12.98 3.72
C ARG A 97 14.59 -13.76 4.72
N GLU A 98 13.91 -13.07 5.63
CA GLU A 98 12.97 -13.69 6.57
C GLU A 98 11.79 -14.35 5.84
N LEU A 99 11.19 -13.65 4.87
CA LEU A 99 10.07 -14.18 4.06
C LEU A 99 10.50 -15.36 3.20
N GLU A 100 11.72 -15.36 2.68
CA GLU A 100 12.29 -16.50 1.95
C GLU A 100 12.48 -17.72 2.87
N ALA A 101 12.98 -17.51 4.09
CA ALA A 101 13.11 -18.58 5.08
C ALA A 101 11.74 -19.13 5.53
N GLU A 102 10.74 -18.25 5.73
CA GLU A 102 9.37 -18.65 6.05
C GLU A 102 8.75 -19.47 4.90
N ASN A 103 8.91 -19.02 3.65
CA ASN A 103 8.44 -19.77 2.48
C ASN A 103 9.13 -21.14 2.34
N ALA A 104 10.43 -21.23 2.63
CA ALA A 104 11.14 -22.50 2.63
C ALA A 104 10.57 -23.44 3.69
N SER A 105 10.37 -22.95 4.92
CA SER A 105 9.78 -23.74 6.00
C SER A 105 8.35 -24.20 5.70
N LEU A 106 7.52 -23.33 5.13
CA LEU A 106 6.15 -23.68 4.73
C LEU A 106 6.12 -24.71 3.60
N ARG A 107 7.05 -24.63 2.64
CA ARG A 107 7.18 -25.65 1.59
C ARG A 107 7.58 -27.01 2.15
N ASP A 108 8.52 -27.04 3.08
CA ASP A 108 8.93 -28.28 3.75
C ASP A 108 7.75 -28.89 4.51
N GLN A 109 6.98 -28.08 5.25
CA GLN A 109 5.77 -28.53 5.96
C GLN A 109 4.72 -29.10 5.00
N LEU A 110 4.45 -28.42 3.87
CA LEU A 110 3.51 -28.92 2.87
C LEU A 110 3.97 -30.26 2.27
N SER A 111 5.27 -30.40 1.98
CA SER A 111 5.81 -31.67 1.45
C SER A 111 5.70 -32.81 2.47
N GLY A 112 5.88 -32.51 3.77
CA GLY A 112 5.70 -33.46 4.86
C GLY A 112 4.23 -33.87 5.02
N ASP A 113 3.31 -32.93 4.98
CA ASP A 113 1.87 -33.16 5.06
C ASP A 113 1.35 -33.94 3.84
N GLU A 114 1.87 -33.68 2.64
CA GLU A 114 1.55 -34.46 1.44
C GLU A 114 2.07 -35.90 1.54
N ALA A 115 3.30 -36.10 2.04
CA ALA A 115 3.85 -37.43 2.29
C ALA A 115 3.05 -38.20 3.36
N GLN A 116 2.60 -37.52 4.43
CA GLN A 116 1.74 -38.11 5.45
C GLN A 116 0.33 -38.42 4.92
N LYS A 117 -0.26 -37.54 4.11
CA LYS A 117 -1.56 -37.80 3.46
C LYS A 117 -1.48 -38.96 2.46
N ALA A 118 -0.37 -39.12 1.77
CA ALA A 118 -0.14 -40.27 0.89
C ALA A 118 -0.06 -41.59 1.68
N THR A 119 0.42 -41.56 2.94
CA THR A 119 0.44 -42.74 3.81
C THR A 119 -0.90 -42.99 4.53
N THR A 120 -1.67 -41.95 4.86
CA THR A 120 -2.96 -42.10 5.55
C THR A 120 -4.13 -42.42 4.61
N ASN A 121 -4.06 -41.99 3.34
CA ASN A 121 -5.04 -42.31 2.30
C ASN A 121 -4.59 -43.51 1.44
N GLY A 122 -3.75 -44.40 1.99
CA GLY A 122 -3.39 -45.66 1.35
C GLY A 122 -4.61 -46.57 1.20
N LEU A 123 -5.46 -46.26 0.22
CA LEU A 123 -6.43 -47.19 -0.34
C LEU A 123 -5.60 -48.27 -1.03
N ASP A 124 -5.73 -49.50 -0.51
CA ASP A 124 -5.07 -50.68 -1.03
C ASP A 124 -5.37 -50.78 -2.54
N PRO A 125 -4.39 -50.96 -3.44
CA PRO A 125 -4.62 -51.06 -4.88
C PRO A 125 -5.69 -52.11 -5.24
N ASP A 126 -5.80 -53.14 -4.41
CA ASP A 126 -6.80 -54.19 -4.53
C ASP A 126 -8.23 -53.74 -4.17
N GLN A 127 -8.40 -52.81 -3.22
CA GLN A 127 -9.71 -52.22 -2.91
C GLN A 127 -10.19 -51.30 -4.04
N ILE A 128 -9.28 -50.51 -4.63
CA ILE A 128 -9.61 -49.68 -5.80
C ILE A 128 -9.96 -50.58 -6.99
N GLY A 129 -9.18 -51.66 -7.21
CA GLY A 129 -9.44 -52.65 -8.25
C GLY A 129 -10.76 -53.43 -8.06
N ALA A 130 -11.21 -53.61 -6.82
CA ALA A 130 -12.50 -54.21 -6.51
C ALA A 130 -13.65 -53.23 -6.78
N MET A 131 -13.55 -51.97 -6.34
CA MET A 131 -14.58 -50.95 -6.59
C MET A 131 -14.74 -50.63 -8.09
N ILE A 132 -13.64 -50.60 -8.85
CA ILE A 132 -13.69 -50.40 -10.30
C ILE A 132 -14.34 -51.60 -10.99
N ARG A 133 -14.06 -52.84 -10.54
CA ARG A 133 -14.72 -54.03 -11.08
C ARG A 133 -16.22 -54.03 -10.83
N ASP A 134 -16.61 -53.72 -9.60
CA ASP A 134 -18.02 -53.66 -9.19
C ASP A 134 -18.79 -52.56 -9.96
N ALA A 135 -18.14 -51.41 -10.19
CA ALA A 135 -18.70 -50.35 -11.03
C ALA A 135 -18.76 -50.73 -12.53
N ILE A 136 -17.80 -51.49 -13.04
CA ILE A 136 -17.79 -51.98 -14.43
C ILE A 136 -18.82 -53.11 -14.64
N GLU A 137 -19.03 -53.98 -13.65
CA GLU A 137 -20.06 -55.02 -13.69
C GLU A 137 -21.47 -54.43 -13.53
N GLY A 138 -21.63 -53.39 -12.70
CA GLY A 138 -22.86 -52.58 -12.64
C GLY A 138 -23.13 -51.74 -13.89
N ALA A 139 -22.12 -51.53 -14.75
CA ALA A 139 -22.21 -50.74 -15.98
C ALA A 139 -22.18 -51.58 -17.26
N ARG A 140 -22.48 -52.89 -17.22
CA ARG A 140 -22.69 -53.67 -18.45
C ARG A 140 -24.01 -53.26 -19.14
N PRO A 141 -24.03 -53.18 -20.48
CA PRO A 141 -24.89 -52.28 -21.22
C PRO A 141 -26.25 -52.92 -21.49
N SER A 142 -27.21 -52.65 -20.63
CA SER A 142 -28.62 -52.72 -21.01
C SER A 142 -29.22 -51.34 -20.82
N GLU A 143 -29.72 -50.82 -21.94
CA GLU A 143 -30.46 -49.56 -22.11
C GLU A 143 -29.66 -48.35 -22.59
N LYS A 144 -30.17 -47.83 -23.71
CA LYS A 144 -29.70 -46.69 -24.49
C LYS A 144 -29.38 -45.51 -23.56
N LEU A 145 -28.11 -45.10 -23.53
CA LEU A 145 -27.60 -43.93 -22.80
C LEU A 145 -28.11 -42.62 -23.44
N ASN A 146 -29.39 -42.32 -23.26
CA ASN A 146 -29.88 -40.95 -23.22
C ASN A 146 -29.82 -40.46 -21.76
N SER A 147 -28.63 -40.50 -21.16
CA SER A 147 -28.44 -40.10 -19.77
C SER A 147 -27.93 -38.65 -19.70
N PRO A 148 -28.36 -37.87 -18.69
CA PRO A 148 -27.94 -36.48 -18.50
C PRO A 148 -26.43 -36.33 -18.31
N ALA A 149 -25.71 -37.41 -18.00
CA ALA A 149 -24.25 -37.45 -17.94
C ALA A 149 -23.59 -37.28 -19.32
N VAL A 150 -24.21 -37.79 -20.39
CA VAL A 150 -23.72 -37.63 -21.77
C VAL A 150 -23.91 -36.19 -22.24
N GLU A 151 -25.05 -35.57 -21.91
CA GLU A 151 -25.29 -34.14 -22.18
C GLU A 151 -24.33 -33.24 -21.38
N GLN A 152 -24.06 -33.59 -20.12
CA GLN A 152 -23.07 -32.87 -19.30
C GLN A 152 -21.66 -33.01 -19.84
N LEU A 153 -21.29 -34.19 -20.38
CA LEU A 153 -19.99 -34.40 -21.03
C LEU A 153 -19.86 -33.61 -22.33
N GLU A 154 -20.92 -33.52 -23.14
CA GLU A 154 -20.92 -32.71 -24.37
C GLU A 154 -20.85 -31.20 -24.04
N ALA A 155 -21.55 -30.76 -22.99
CA ALA A 155 -21.47 -29.39 -22.49
C ALA A 155 -20.07 -29.07 -21.93
N LEU A 156 -19.44 -30.01 -21.23
CA LEU A 156 -18.08 -29.85 -20.70
C LEU A 156 -17.07 -29.78 -21.85
N LYS A 157 -17.21 -30.62 -22.87
CA LYS A 157 -16.39 -30.63 -24.07
C LYS A 157 -16.47 -29.29 -24.81
N SER A 158 -17.69 -28.77 -25.01
CA SER A 158 -17.90 -27.44 -25.61
C SER A 158 -17.27 -26.33 -24.76
N SER A 159 -17.33 -26.42 -23.43
CA SER A 159 -16.71 -25.42 -22.54
C SER A 159 -15.17 -25.47 -22.57
N ILE A 160 -14.59 -26.65 -22.74
CA ILE A 160 -13.14 -26.84 -22.89
C ILE A 160 -12.67 -26.32 -24.25
N GLU A 161 -13.41 -26.59 -25.33
CA GLU A 161 -13.12 -26.06 -26.67
C GLU A 161 -13.19 -24.52 -26.67
N ASN A 162 -14.21 -23.92 -26.05
CA ASN A 162 -14.31 -22.47 -25.92
C ASN A 162 -13.18 -21.85 -25.07
N LEU A 163 -12.72 -22.56 -24.03
CA LEU A 163 -11.58 -22.10 -23.22
C LEU A 163 -10.26 -22.23 -23.98
N ALA A 164 -10.07 -23.33 -24.72
CA ALA A 164 -8.91 -23.54 -25.59
C ALA A 164 -8.86 -22.49 -26.70
N ASP A 165 -9.99 -22.13 -27.30
CA ASP A 165 -10.10 -21.05 -28.28
C ASP A 165 -9.80 -19.68 -27.66
N ARG A 166 -10.19 -19.43 -26.41
CA ARG A 166 -9.90 -18.17 -25.70
C ARG A 166 -8.44 -18.05 -25.27
N VAL A 167 -7.78 -19.17 -25.01
CA VAL A 167 -6.35 -19.26 -24.65
C VAL A 167 -5.46 -19.20 -25.91
N THR A 168 -5.85 -19.87 -26.99
CA THR A 168 -5.13 -19.81 -28.27
C THR A 168 -5.33 -18.47 -28.98
N ARG A 169 -6.51 -17.85 -28.86
CA ARG A 169 -6.76 -16.44 -29.25
C ARG A 169 -6.48 -15.46 -28.12
N GLY A 170 -5.51 -15.77 -27.25
CA GLY A 170 -5.13 -14.91 -26.15
C GLY A 170 -5.04 -13.44 -26.57
N VAL A 171 -5.77 -12.58 -25.86
CA VAL A 171 -5.44 -11.19 -25.57
C VAL A 171 -4.72 -10.46 -26.72
N SER A 172 -5.44 -10.16 -27.80
CA SER A 172 -5.04 -9.08 -28.73
C SER A 172 -5.44 -7.69 -28.21
N GLY A 173 -5.38 -7.51 -26.89
CA GLY A 173 -5.65 -6.24 -26.22
C GLY A 173 -4.57 -5.95 -25.19
N GLY A 174 -3.50 -5.27 -25.61
CA GLY A 174 -2.62 -4.52 -24.73
C GLY A 174 -1.32 -5.20 -24.32
N ASN A 175 -0.22 -4.51 -24.64
CA ASN A 175 1.11 -4.57 -24.01
C ASN A 175 2.04 -5.71 -24.42
N ASN A 176 2.47 -5.63 -25.70
CA ASN A 176 3.86 -5.95 -26.05
C ASN A 176 4.81 -4.90 -25.43
N GLN A 177 5.25 -5.13 -24.19
CA GLN A 177 6.46 -4.52 -23.64
C GLN A 177 7.46 -5.62 -23.28
N ARG A 178 8.18 -6.11 -24.29
CA ARG A 178 9.36 -6.97 -24.10
C ARG A 178 10.63 -6.41 -24.73
N ASN A 179 10.62 -5.16 -25.20
CA ASN A 179 11.82 -4.48 -25.64
C ASN A 179 11.56 -2.97 -25.72
N ARG A 180 11.86 -2.22 -24.65
CA ARG A 180 12.20 -0.81 -24.79
C ARG A 180 13.33 -0.49 -23.83
N VAL A 181 14.38 0.10 -24.40
CA VAL A 181 15.30 1.00 -23.72
C VAL A 181 14.46 1.86 -22.76
N VAL A 182 14.78 1.81 -21.48
CA VAL A 182 14.12 2.62 -20.46
C VAL A 182 14.55 4.06 -20.70
N GLU A 183 13.78 4.80 -21.51
CA GLU A 183 13.87 6.25 -21.50
C GLU A 183 13.44 6.73 -20.10
N PRO A 184 14.17 7.69 -19.51
CA PRO A 184 13.77 8.27 -18.24
C PRO A 184 12.36 8.87 -18.39
N PRO A 185 11.48 8.69 -17.39
CA PRO A 185 10.13 9.22 -17.44
C PRO A 185 10.15 10.71 -17.74
N SER A 186 9.28 11.15 -18.65
CA SER A 186 9.21 12.56 -19.05
C SER A 186 8.94 13.44 -17.83
N GLU A 187 9.46 14.67 -17.86
CA GLU A 187 9.26 15.65 -16.80
C GLU A 187 7.76 15.89 -16.54
N GLU A 188 6.93 15.83 -17.58
CA GLU A 188 5.48 15.92 -17.46
C GLU A 188 4.86 14.73 -16.69
N ALA A 189 5.38 13.51 -16.87
CA ALA A 189 4.93 12.33 -16.13
C ALA A 189 5.36 12.40 -14.65
N LEU A 190 6.56 12.90 -14.38
CA LEU A 190 7.04 13.13 -13.01
C LEU A 190 6.23 14.24 -12.34
N VAL A 191 5.97 15.35 -13.04
CA VAL A 191 5.13 16.44 -12.53
C VAL A 191 3.70 15.96 -12.30
N ALA A 192 3.12 15.14 -13.18
CA ALA A 192 1.80 14.56 -12.96
C ALA A 192 1.75 13.63 -11.72
N PHE A 193 2.80 12.84 -11.50
CA PHE A 193 2.91 11.95 -10.33
C PHE A 193 3.06 12.72 -9.02
N PHE A 194 3.85 13.79 -9.00
CA PHE A 194 4.01 14.65 -7.81
C PHE A 194 2.91 15.73 -7.66
N SER A 195 2.11 15.96 -8.70
CA SER A 195 0.92 16.82 -8.66
C SER A 195 -0.36 16.07 -8.29
N GLN A 196 -0.28 14.75 -8.15
CA GLN A 196 -1.36 13.95 -7.59
C GLN A 196 -1.51 14.40 -6.13
N LYS A 197 -2.54 15.21 -5.86
CA LYS A 197 -2.83 15.74 -4.53
C LYS A 197 -2.91 14.58 -3.55
N ASP A 198 -2.30 14.73 -2.38
CA ASP A 198 -2.22 13.77 -1.26
C ASP A 198 -3.59 13.34 -0.66
N GLY A 199 -4.63 13.16 -1.47
CA GLY A 199 -5.99 12.88 -1.01
C GLY A 199 -6.94 12.37 -2.09
N GLU A 200 -6.48 11.89 -3.25
CA GLU A 200 -7.34 11.02 -4.06
C GLU A 200 -7.51 9.69 -3.34
N GLU A 201 -8.64 9.54 -2.67
CA GLU A 201 -9.10 8.29 -2.06
C GLU A 201 -8.94 7.16 -3.08
N ILE A 202 -8.12 6.17 -2.73
CA ILE A 202 -8.01 4.94 -3.50
C ILE A 202 -9.41 4.32 -3.55
N GLU A 203 -10.06 4.35 -4.72
CA GLU A 203 -11.36 3.72 -4.94
C GLU A 203 -11.24 2.21 -4.67
N SER A 204 -11.70 1.81 -3.48
CA SER A 204 -11.54 0.45 -2.96
C SER A 204 -12.77 -0.40 -3.29
N ASN A 205 -12.61 -1.31 -4.25
CA ASN A 205 -13.63 -2.29 -4.65
C ASN A 205 -13.79 -3.47 -3.66
N ILE A 206 -13.20 -3.40 -2.47
CA ILE A 206 -13.20 -4.48 -1.45
C ILE A 206 -14.62 -4.79 -0.92
N LYS A 207 -15.53 -3.81 -0.95
CA LYS A 207 -16.93 -3.99 -0.54
C LYS A 207 -17.69 -4.93 -1.50
N GLU A 208 -17.30 -5.02 -2.77
CA GLU A 208 -18.02 -5.81 -3.80
C GLU A 208 -17.58 -7.27 -3.90
N VAL A 209 -16.43 -7.64 -3.31
CA VAL A 209 -15.91 -9.02 -3.39
C VAL A 209 -16.72 -9.95 -2.47
N LYS A 210 -17.58 -10.78 -3.07
CA LYS A 210 -18.28 -11.90 -2.40
C LYS A 210 -17.47 -13.19 -2.52
N VAL A 211 -16.90 -13.65 -1.41
CA VAL A 211 -16.17 -14.93 -1.36
C VAL A 211 -17.15 -16.10 -1.37
N LYS A 212 -17.01 -17.04 -2.32
CA LYS A 212 -17.77 -18.30 -2.32
C LYS A 212 -17.21 -19.23 -1.23
N LYS A 213 -18.03 -19.54 -0.21
CA LYS A 213 -17.68 -20.27 1.03
C LYS A 213 -16.95 -21.61 0.85
N ALA A 214 -16.97 -22.21 -0.34
CA ALA A 214 -16.39 -23.54 -0.59
C ALA A 214 -14.85 -23.59 -0.58
N LYS A 215 -14.14 -22.46 -0.69
CA LYS A 215 -12.65 -22.40 -0.69
C LYS A 215 -12.07 -21.36 0.28
N ALA A 216 -12.85 -20.96 1.29
CA ALA A 216 -12.68 -19.67 1.97
C ALA A 216 -12.11 -19.73 3.41
N THR A 217 -11.52 -20.84 3.84
CA THR A 217 -11.17 -21.05 5.26
C THR A 217 -10.06 -20.13 5.81
N GLY A 218 -9.37 -19.34 4.97
CA GLY A 218 -8.38 -18.33 5.42
C GLY A 218 -8.61 -16.91 4.92
N ILE A 219 -9.34 -16.72 3.81
CA ILE A 219 -9.44 -15.44 3.11
C ILE A 219 -10.48 -14.52 3.73
N GLU A 220 -11.51 -15.08 4.38
CA GLU A 220 -12.57 -14.29 5.05
C GLU A 220 -12.03 -13.43 6.19
N LYS A 221 -11.09 -13.94 7.00
CA LYS A 221 -10.50 -13.19 8.12
C LYS A 221 -9.66 -12.01 7.64
N ASN A 222 -8.88 -12.19 6.58
CA ASN A 222 -8.05 -11.11 6.02
C ASN A 222 -8.91 -10.05 5.34
N LEU A 223 -9.98 -10.45 4.66
CA LEU A 223 -10.91 -9.52 4.01
C LEU A 223 -11.75 -8.74 5.03
N ALA A 224 -12.11 -9.36 6.16
CA ALA A 224 -12.73 -8.66 7.29
C ALA A 224 -11.78 -7.63 7.93
N LYS A 225 -10.49 -7.99 8.11
CA LYS A 225 -9.48 -7.07 8.66
C LYS A 225 -9.22 -5.88 7.73
N LEU A 226 -9.18 -6.10 6.42
CA LEU A 226 -9.04 -5.03 5.42
C LEU A 226 -10.26 -4.09 5.40
N ARG A 227 -11.47 -4.63 5.57
CA ARG A 227 -12.69 -3.81 5.71
C ARG A 227 -12.69 -2.96 6.98
N ALA A 228 -12.19 -3.51 8.10
CA ALA A 228 -12.10 -2.76 9.35
C ALA A 228 -11.11 -1.59 9.25
N LEU A 229 -9.94 -1.83 8.67
CA LEU A 229 -8.93 -0.78 8.45
C LEU A 229 -9.43 0.34 7.54
N GLN A 230 -10.21 0.01 6.50
CA GLN A 230 -10.78 1.01 5.60
C GLN A 230 -11.77 1.95 6.32
N ASN A 231 -12.52 1.44 7.30
CA ASN A 231 -13.47 2.25 8.07
C ASN A 231 -12.80 3.08 9.18
N GLU A 232 -11.56 2.79 9.57
CA GLU A 232 -10.79 3.58 10.55
C GLU A 232 -10.04 4.75 9.92
N THR A 233 -9.92 4.76 8.58
CA THR A 233 -9.21 5.78 7.79
C THR A 233 -10.12 6.82 7.11
N GLU A 234 -11.45 6.67 7.23
CA GLU A 234 -12.46 7.70 6.90
C GLU A 234 -12.75 8.59 8.13
#